data_AF-A0A938RAJ3-F1
#
_entry.id   AF-A0A938RAJ3-F1
#
_cell.length_a   1.000
_cell.length_b   1.000
_cell.length_c   1.000
_cell.angle_alpha   90.00
_cell.angle_beta   90.00
_cell.angle_gamma   90.00
#
_symmetry.space_group_name_H-M   'P 1'
#
loop_
_entity.id
_entity.type
_entity.pdbx_description
1 polymer ?
#
loop_
_entity_poly.entity_id
_entity_poly.type
_entity_poly.pdbx_seq_one_letter_code
_entity_poly.pdbx_strand_id
1 'polypeptide(L)'
;MRHPLSGIMVTATEHRFQSQNLKLALERLQKVLIRLNHPKKRRIPTSVSVKAKERRIEERKLLSKKKKLRQSPLFSRNDVD
;
A
#
# COMPACT_ATOMS: atom_id res chain seq x y z
N MET A 1 5.64 27.35 -25.03
CA MET A 1 4.74 28.09 -24.12
C MET A 1 5.05 27.70 -22.69
N ARG A 2 5.11 28.67 -21.76
CA ARG A 2 5.34 28.44 -20.32
C ARG A 2 4.08 28.82 -19.54
N HIS A 3 3.63 27.95 -18.64
CA HIS A 3 2.56 28.27 -17.71
C HIS A 3 3.18 28.80 -16.40
N PRO A 4 3.02 30.09 -16.07
CA PRO A 4 3.79 30.74 -15.00
C PRO A 4 3.46 30.16 -13.62
N LEU A 5 2.18 29.90 -13.35
CA LEU A 5 1.72 29.44 -12.03
C LEU A 5 2.19 28.01 -11.70
N SER A 6 2.22 27.11 -12.68
CA SER A 6 2.65 25.73 -12.47
C SER A 6 4.12 25.48 -12.83
N GLY A 7 4.80 26.46 -13.44
CA GLY A 7 6.17 26.32 -13.93
C GLY A 7 6.35 25.38 -15.12
N ILE A 8 5.27 24.81 -15.67
CA ILE A 8 5.33 23.81 -16.75
C ILE A 8 5.65 24.47 -18.09
N MET A 9 6.61 23.90 -18.81
CA MET A 9 6.97 24.31 -20.16
C MET A 9 6.54 23.26 -21.17
N VAL A 10 5.86 23.68 -22.24
CA VAL A 10 5.40 22.81 -23.32
C VAL A 10 5.84 23.39 -24.66
N THR A 11 6.36 22.53 -25.53
CA THR A 11 6.77 22.87 -26.91
C THR A 11 5.90 22.14 -27.93
N ALA A 12 5.67 22.80 -29.07
CA ALA A 12 4.94 22.27 -30.22
C ALA A 12 5.52 22.89 -31.50
N THR A 13 6.04 22.05 -32.39
CA THR A 13 6.75 22.43 -33.64
C THR A 13 6.30 21.58 -34.81
N GLU A 14 5.08 21.04 -34.75
CA GLU A 14 4.60 19.98 -35.66
C GLU A 14 3.93 20.54 -36.91
N HIS A 15 3.41 21.76 -36.82
CA HIS A 15 2.73 22.42 -37.92
C HIS A 15 3.55 23.57 -38.48
N ARG A 16 3.30 23.87 -39.76
CA ARG A 16 3.87 25.05 -40.43
C ARG A 16 3.35 26.36 -39.82
N PHE A 17 2.08 26.38 -39.39
CA PHE A 17 1.45 27.58 -38.86
C PHE A 17 1.56 27.66 -37.34
N GLN A 18 1.97 28.84 -36.85
CA GLN A 18 2.10 29.10 -35.42
C GLN A 18 0.79 28.93 -34.65
N SER A 19 -0.34 29.33 -35.22
CA SER A 19 -1.67 29.19 -34.59
C SER A 19 -2.02 27.73 -34.30
N GLN A 20 -1.67 26.82 -35.20
CA GLN A 20 -1.86 25.38 -35.02
C GLN A 20 -0.92 24.84 -33.93
N ASN A 21 0.34 25.27 -33.91
CA ASN A 21 1.29 24.92 -32.85
C ASN A 21 0.86 25.45 -31.48
N LEU A 22 0.27 26.66 -31.42
CA LEU A 22 -0.25 27.23 -30.17
C LEU A 22 -1.42 26.40 -29.65
N LYS A 23 -2.38 26.05 -30.53
CA LYS A 23 -3.50 25.17 -30.17
C LYS A 23 -2.99 23.83 -29.61
N LEU A 24 -2.03 23.21 -30.29
CA LEU A 24 -1.44 21.95 -29.86
C LEU A 24 -0.69 22.07 -28.52
N ALA A 25 0.06 23.16 -28.31
CA ALA A 25 0.76 23.41 -27.05
C ALA A 25 -0.22 23.57 -25.87
N LEU A 26 -1.37 24.21 -26.10
CA LEU A 26 -2.43 24.36 -25.11
C LEU A 26 -3.08 23.01 -24.76
N GLU A 27 -3.40 22.19 -25.76
CA GLU A 27 -3.95 20.83 -25.55
C GLU A 27 -2.98 19.95 -24.75
N ARG A 28 -1.69 20.02 -25.04
CA ARG A 28 -0.64 19.32 -24.30
C ARG A 28 -0.55 19.79 -22.86
N LEU A 29 -0.53 21.11 -22.63
CA LEU A 29 -0.52 21.67 -21.29
C LEU A 29 -1.74 21.20 -20.49
N GLN A 30 -2.93 21.24 -21.09
CA GLN A 30 -4.15 20.77 -20.47
C GLN A 30 -4.04 19.30 -20.02
N LYS A 31 -3.53 18.41 -20.88
CA LYS A 31 -3.33 16.99 -20.55
C LYS A 31 -2.35 16.80 -19.39
N VAL A 32 -1.26 17.56 -19.35
CA VAL A 32 -0.27 17.50 -18.26
C VAL A 32 -0.91 17.95 -16.94
N LEU A 33 -1.62 19.08 -16.95
CA LEU A 33 -2.29 19.60 -15.75
C LEU A 33 -3.36 18.64 -15.23
N ILE A 34 -4.18 18.03 -16.10
CA ILE A 34 -5.18 17.04 -15.71
C ILE A 34 -4.51 15.83 -15.05
N ARG A 35 -3.40 15.34 -15.62
CA ARG A 35 -2.65 14.20 -15.06
C ARG A 35 -2.07 14.53 -13.68
N LEU A 36 -1.47 15.70 -13.52
CA LEU A 36 -0.87 16.13 -12.24
C LEU A 36 -1.91 16.40 -11.16
N ASN A 37 -3.06 16.95 -11.55
CA ASN A 37 -4.16 17.23 -10.64
C ASN A 37 -4.96 15.98 -10.27
N HIS A 38 -4.70 14.82 -10.89
CA HIS A 38 -5.39 13.59 -10.55
C HIS A 38 -4.89 13.06 -9.19
N PRO A 39 -5.73 13.07 -8.14
CA PRO A 39 -5.29 12.61 -6.83
C PRO A 39 -5.08 11.10 -6.86
N LYS A 40 -3.95 10.64 -6.31
CA LYS A 40 -3.72 9.20 -6.15
C LYS A 40 -4.74 8.64 -5.17
N LYS A 41 -5.43 7.55 -5.55
CA LYS A 41 -6.34 6.84 -4.65
C LYS A 41 -5.57 6.39 -3.40
N ARG A 42 -6.07 6.77 -2.22
CA ARG A 42 -5.48 6.37 -0.95
C ARG A 42 -5.44 4.84 -0.87
N ARG A 43 -4.27 4.29 -0.56
CA ARG A 43 -4.14 2.86 -0.25
C ARG A 43 -4.82 2.59 1.09
N ILE A 44 -5.79 1.70 1.11
CA ILE A 44 -6.37 1.14 2.33
C ILE A 44 -5.59 -0.14 2.64
N PRO A 45 -4.94 -0.27 3.81
CA PRO A 45 -4.21 -1.49 4.15
C PRO A 45 -5.20 -2.66 4.24
N THR A 46 -4.81 -3.80 3.71
CA THR A 46 -5.58 -5.04 3.84
C THR A 46 -5.46 -5.57 5.26
N SER A 47 -6.56 -6.08 5.81
CA SER A 47 -6.56 -6.80 7.08
C SER A 47 -5.66 -8.04 7.04
N VAL A 48 -5.21 -8.50 8.21
CA VAL A 48 -4.45 -9.76 8.35
C VAL A 48 -5.26 -10.93 7.78
N SER A 49 -4.61 -11.79 7.00
CA SER A 49 -5.25 -12.94 6.35
C SER A 49 -5.79 -13.96 7.35
N VAL A 50 -6.82 -14.70 6.95
CA VAL A 50 -7.45 -15.73 7.80
C VAL A 50 -6.43 -16.80 8.20
N LYS A 51 -5.65 -17.31 7.24
CA LYS A 51 -4.56 -18.27 7.49
C LYS A 51 -3.54 -17.79 8.52
N ALA A 52 -3.19 -16.50 8.50
CA ALA A 52 -2.26 -15.95 9.49
C ALA A 52 -2.87 -15.87 10.90
N LYS A 53 -4.17 -15.61 11.00
CA LYS A 53 -4.90 -15.64 12.29
C LYS A 53 -4.98 -17.06 12.85
N GLU A 54 -5.33 -18.03 12.02
CA GLU A 54 -5.39 -19.45 12.38
C GLU A 54 -4.03 -19.96 12.85
N ARG A 55 -2.98 -19.69 12.08
CA ARG A 55 -1.61 -20.05 12.45
C ARG A 55 -1.22 -19.51 13.82
N ARG A 56 -1.52 -18.24 14.12
CA ARG A 56 -1.26 -17.63 15.43
C ARG A 56 -2.00 -18.34 16.56
N ILE A 57 -3.25 -18.74 16.32
CA ILE A 57 -4.07 -19.47 17.30
C ILE A 57 -3.46 -20.85 17.57
N GLU A 58 -3.08 -21.58 16.52
CA GLU A 58 -2.47 -22.91 16.63
C GLU A 58 -1.11 -22.87 17.34
N GLU A 59 -0.24 -21.94 16.95
CA GLU A 59 1.04 -21.71 17.63
C GLU A 59 0.85 -21.41 19.13
N ARG A 60 -0.13 -20.55 19.47
CA ARG A 60 -0.49 -20.25 20.86
C ARG A 60 -0.94 -21.51 21.61
N LYS A 61 -1.75 -22.37 20.99
CA LYS A 61 -2.20 -23.65 21.59
C LYS A 61 -1.04 -24.60 21.84
N LEU A 62 -0.14 -24.77 20.85
CA LEU A 62 1.04 -25.63 20.97
C LEU A 62 1.96 -25.16 22.11
N LEU A 63 2.23 -23.85 22.19
CA LEU A 63 3.03 -23.28 23.27
C LEU A 63 2.39 -23.49 24.64
N SER A 64 1.08 -23.34 24.75
CA SER A 64 0.34 -23.61 25.99
C SER A 64 0.46 -25.06 26.43
N LYS A 65 0.25 -26.02 25.51
CA LYS A 65 0.43 -27.46 25.77
C LYS A 65 1.86 -27.76 26.22
N LYS A 66 2.87 -27.24 25.52
CA LYS A 66 4.29 -27.39 25.89
C LYS A 66 4.59 -26.83 27.28
N LYS A 67 3.99 -25.69 27.65
CA LYS A 67 4.14 -25.12 29.00
C LYS A 67 3.52 -26.02 30.08
N LYS A 68 2.32 -26.56 29.85
CA LYS A 68 1.66 -27.49 30.79
C LYS A 68 2.50 -28.75 31.03
N LEU A 69 3.01 -29.37 29.96
CA LEU A 69 3.85 -30.57 30.07
C LEU A 69 5.18 -30.34 30.80
N ARG A 70 5.69 -29.10 30.79
CA ARG A 70 6.90 -28.71 31.54
C ARG A 70 6.64 -28.42 33.02
N GLN A 71 5.39 -28.20 33.42
CA GLN A 71 5.10 -28.06 34.84
C GLN A 71 5.23 -29.45 35.46
N SER A 72 6.16 -29.62 36.41
CA SER A 72 6.19 -30.82 37.24
C SER A 72 4.82 -31.00 37.89
N PRO A 73 4.32 -32.25 38.01
CA PRO A 73 3.11 -32.51 38.78
C PRO A 73 3.37 -31.98 40.19
N LEU A 74 2.56 -31.03 40.65
CA LEU A 74 2.80 -30.37 41.94
C LEU A 74 2.69 -31.34 43.13
N PHE A 75 2.22 -32.58 42.96
CA PHE A 75 2.18 -33.60 44.01
C PHE A 75 2.27 -35.01 43.40
N SER A 76 3.42 -35.68 43.58
CA SER A 76 3.52 -37.15 43.66
C SER A 76 3.72 -37.55 45.12
N ARG A 77 2.82 -37.11 46.01
CA ARG A 77 2.64 -37.74 47.33
C ARG A 77 1.30 -38.44 47.25
N ASN A 78 1.32 -39.76 47.16
CA ASN A 78 0.25 -40.72 47.48
C ASN A 78 0.49 -41.97 46.62
N ASP A 79 1.61 -42.67 46.87
CA ASP A 79 1.86 -44.05 46.40
C ASP A 79 2.92 -44.65 47.34
N VAL A 80 2.58 -44.80 48.62
CA VAL A 80 3.26 -45.71 49.56
C VAL A 80 2.16 -46.27 50.46
N ASP A 81 1.59 -47.39 50.02
CA ASP A 81 1.01 -48.41 50.91
C ASP A 81 2.13 -49.06 51.73
#